data_AF-A0A842PG50-F1
#
_entry.id   AF-A0A842PG50-F1
#
_cell.length_a   1.000
_cell.length_b   1.000
_cell.length_c   1.000
_cell.angle_alpha   90.00
_cell.angle_beta   90.00
_cell.angle_gamma   90.00
#
_symmetry.space_group_name_H-M   'P 1'
#
loop_
_entity.id
_entity.type
_entity.pdbx_description
1 polymer ?
#
loop_
_entity_poly.entity_id
_entity_poly.type
_entity_poly.pdbx_seq_one_letter_code
_entity_poly.pdbx_strand_id
1 'polypeptide(L)'
;MKLSFVIITISVILLANSFAQNSFGSGDYDSLHQWGSFGATEPSHFAYPQFVGVSDDGSIFVSDFGNKRIQKFSSSGEYITDWGNSGKQLGSFYNPSGIAVDGDFVFVADRDLNRIQKFSLDGEFVTSWGKQGTSEGQFMYPAGIDAHNGLVYVIDTGNQRIQIFSSNGDFVSSFGSSGLGPGQFLNPVGIDIDNDGNIYVTDKGNHTIEKFNSDGEFMKSFPFYYNNYVFSPEAIAVDPLGKMFVVNSADGKLLHLSQDANLLLSKSDQLGPYYVSFKDITDIEIGINGELLVIDSPTHSIQSFETEFYEEPLTPYFVAPEIDEHISYDQTKPVIIAPPSFEVEAEDFLTEIFVGTATATDDSGIKIIINNAPDAYPPGITNLIWIAFDNAGHNSNTSQRITVNTCGNNYSSYNLIKGTPGDDVIYGTDGDDLIFGLEGNDLISGGLGNDCIFGGSGDDIISGNDGDDTIKGNSGNDILKGQSGIDIIHANSGSDVIDGGADSDRCYLDSEKDLLINCE
;
A
#
# COMPACT_ATOMS: atom_id res chain seq x y z
N MET A 1 -42.52 -49.04 61.57
CA MET A 1 -41.76 -48.51 60.41
C MET A 1 -41.51 -47.03 60.63
N LYS A 2 -40.31 -46.67 61.09
CA LYS A 2 -39.84 -45.28 61.13
C LYS A 2 -38.74 -45.17 60.07
N LEU A 3 -39.00 -44.41 59.01
CA LEU A 3 -37.98 -44.05 58.03
C LEU A 3 -37.19 -42.86 58.60
N SER A 4 -35.89 -43.06 58.83
CA SER A 4 -34.93 -41.98 59.01
C SER A 4 -34.44 -41.55 57.63
N PHE A 5 -34.69 -40.29 57.26
CA PHE A 5 -34.05 -39.65 56.12
C PHE A 5 -32.66 -39.16 56.54
N VAL A 6 -31.62 -39.66 55.87
CA VAL A 6 -30.26 -39.13 55.96
C VAL A 6 -30.19 -37.93 55.02
N ILE A 7 -30.07 -36.72 55.58
CA ILE A 7 -29.72 -35.52 54.82
C ILE A 7 -28.21 -35.56 54.62
N ILE A 8 -27.78 -35.83 53.38
CA ILE A 8 -26.40 -35.64 52.95
C ILE A 8 -26.28 -34.16 52.56
N THR A 9 -25.66 -33.36 53.43
CA THR A 9 -25.22 -32.01 53.08
C THR A 9 -24.02 -32.14 52.13
N ILE A 10 -24.27 -31.96 50.83
CA ILE A 10 -23.22 -31.73 49.85
C ILE A 10 -22.79 -30.27 50.04
N SER A 11 -21.66 -30.07 50.71
CA SER A 11 -20.95 -28.79 50.69
C SER A 11 -20.42 -28.59 49.26
N VAL A 12 -21.17 -27.85 48.45
CA VAL A 12 -20.67 -27.31 47.18
C VAL A 12 -19.66 -26.25 47.57
N ILE A 13 -18.38 -26.61 47.52
CA ILE A 13 -17.28 -25.66 47.49
C ILE A 13 -17.42 -24.93 46.15
N LEU A 14 -18.00 -23.73 46.18
CA LEU A 14 -17.81 -22.76 45.11
C LEU A 14 -16.33 -22.38 45.15
N LEU A 15 -15.52 -23.11 44.40
CA LEU A 15 -14.29 -22.57 43.86
C LEU A 15 -14.73 -21.48 42.89
N ALA A 16 -14.77 -20.24 43.38
CA ALA A 16 -14.57 -19.10 42.53
C ALA A 16 -13.17 -19.30 41.94
N ASN A 17 -13.12 -19.92 40.76
CA ASN A 17 -11.98 -19.74 39.89
C ASN A 17 -11.96 -18.24 39.60
N SER A 18 -11.12 -17.53 40.35
CA SER A 18 -10.45 -16.36 39.81
C SER A 18 -9.91 -16.82 38.46
N PHE A 19 -10.51 -16.34 37.37
CA PHE A 19 -9.86 -16.44 36.08
C PHE A 19 -8.51 -15.78 36.28
N ALA A 20 -7.47 -16.61 36.38
CA ALA A 20 -6.13 -16.14 36.13
C ALA A 20 -6.20 -15.52 34.74
N GLN A 21 -5.81 -14.24 34.64
CA GLN A 21 -5.49 -13.65 33.35
C GLN A 21 -4.61 -14.68 32.62
N ASN A 22 -4.93 -14.97 31.36
CA ASN A 22 -4.04 -15.73 30.52
C ASN A 22 -2.70 -14.98 30.55
N SER A 23 -1.75 -15.52 31.30
CA SER A 23 -0.37 -15.06 31.23
C SER A 23 0.08 -15.45 29.84
N PHE A 24 0.40 -14.46 29.02
CA PHE A 24 1.00 -14.72 27.72
C PHE A 24 2.39 -15.29 28.00
N GLY A 25 2.61 -16.50 27.52
CA GLY A 25 3.93 -17.09 27.53
C GLY A 25 4.84 -16.26 26.65
N SER A 26 6.08 -16.05 27.08
CA SER A 26 7.11 -15.51 26.20
C SER A 26 7.28 -16.46 25.00
N GLY A 27 7.06 -15.98 23.77
CA GLY A 27 7.25 -16.74 22.53
C GLY A 27 6.01 -17.47 22.02
N ASP A 28 4.81 -16.95 22.32
CA ASP A 28 3.54 -17.55 21.86
C ASP A 28 3.21 -17.24 20.39
N TYR A 29 3.88 -16.25 19.76
CA TYR A 29 3.62 -15.87 18.37
C TYR A 29 4.88 -15.89 17.50
N ASP A 30 4.74 -16.44 16.29
CA ASP A 30 5.81 -16.58 15.32
C ASP A 30 5.96 -15.33 14.43
N SER A 31 7.19 -15.11 13.93
CA SER A 31 7.47 -14.13 12.88
C SER A 31 7.00 -14.68 11.54
N LEU A 32 6.27 -13.88 10.76
CA LEU A 32 5.70 -14.28 9.48
C LEU A 32 6.58 -13.86 8.31
N HIS A 33 6.65 -12.55 8.06
CA HIS A 33 7.40 -11.99 6.95
C HIS A 33 8.29 -10.82 7.41
N GLN A 34 9.39 -10.59 6.70
CA GLN A 34 10.23 -9.43 6.90
C GLN A 34 10.66 -8.91 5.53
N TRP A 35 10.44 -7.63 5.29
CA TRP A 35 10.84 -6.96 4.06
C TRP A 35 11.41 -5.58 4.34
N GLY A 36 12.08 -5.01 3.34
CA GLY A 36 12.84 -3.79 3.48
C GLY A 36 14.30 -4.02 3.81
N SER A 37 15.14 -3.12 3.31
CA SER A 37 16.52 -2.97 3.75
C SER A 37 16.97 -1.52 3.56
N PHE A 38 18.17 -1.16 4.03
CA PHE A 38 18.68 0.19 3.85
C PHE A 38 18.85 0.54 2.37
N GLY A 39 18.25 1.63 1.93
CA GLY A 39 18.46 2.20 0.59
C GLY A 39 17.81 3.57 0.49
N ALA A 40 18.26 4.35 -0.49
CA ALA A 40 17.92 5.77 -0.58
C ALA A 40 16.93 6.08 -1.71
N THR A 41 16.91 5.24 -2.74
CA THR A 41 16.14 5.49 -3.97
C THR A 41 15.51 4.22 -4.53
N GLU A 42 16.02 3.06 -4.16
CA GLU A 42 15.54 1.78 -4.66
C GLU A 42 14.13 1.48 -4.15
N PRO A 43 13.24 0.91 -5.00
CA PRO A 43 11.98 0.36 -4.56
C PRO A 43 12.15 -0.64 -3.42
N SER A 44 11.21 -0.67 -2.47
CA SER A 44 11.23 -1.57 -1.31
C SER A 44 12.43 -1.36 -0.35
N HIS A 45 13.15 -0.24 -0.45
CA HIS A 45 14.24 0.09 0.48
C HIS A 45 13.91 1.35 1.28
N PHE A 46 14.36 1.38 2.54
CA PHE A 46 14.04 2.45 3.49
C PHE A 46 15.28 3.15 4.03
N ALA A 47 15.10 4.42 4.39
CA ALA A 47 16.03 5.15 5.25
C ALA A 47 15.25 5.61 6.49
N TYR A 48 15.25 4.78 7.53
CA TYR A 48 14.52 5.03 8.79
C TYR A 48 12.99 5.14 8.59
N PRO A 49 12.29 4.04 8.27
CA PRO A 49 10.83 4.05 8.24
C PRO A 49 10.28 4.44 9.63
N GLN A 50 9.14 5.13 9.71
CA GLN A 50 8.60 5.63 10.98
C GLN A 50 7.23 5.07 11.32
N PHE A 51 6.22 5.26 10.47
CA PHE A 51 4.84 4.85 10.73
C PHE A 51 4.29 3.96 9.62
N VAL A 52 3.33 3.11 9.97
CA VAL A 52 2.63 2.19 9.08
C VAL A 52 1.13 2.44 9.16
N GLY A 53 0.42 2.29 8.04
CA GLY A 53 -1.03 2.30 7.98
C GLY A 53 -1.52 1.24 7.00
N VAL A 54 -2.73 0.75 7.19
CA VAL A 54 -3.31 -0.34 6.38
C VAL A 54 -4.68 0.09 5.85
N SER A 55 -4.95 -0.09 4.56
CA SER A 55 -6.27 0.13 3.96
C SER A 55 -7.17 -1.10 4.11
N ASP A 56 -8.47 -0.89 3.86
CA ASP A 56 -9.49 -1.95 3.85
C ASP A 56 -9.21 -3.06 2.81
N ASP A 57 -8.46 -2.76 1.75
CA ASP A 57 -8.02 -3.75 0.75
C ASP A 57 -6.75 -4.51 1.15
N GLY A 58 -6.15 -4.16 2.29
CA GLY A 58 -4.93 -4.75 2.82
C GLY A 58 -3.63 -4.13 2.31
N SER A 59 -3.67 -3.06 1.51
CA SER A 59 -2.45 -2.35 1.13
C SER A 59 -1.80 -1.73 2.36
N ILE A 60 -0.47 -1.86 2.45
CA ILE A 60 0.34 -1.37 3.56
C ILE A 60 1.07 -0.11 3.10
N PHE A 61 0.96 0.96 3.88
CA PHE A 61 1.60 2.24 3.59
C PHE A 61 2.61 2.58 4.68
N VAL A 62 3.83 2.96 4.28
CA VAL A 62 4.93 3.22 5.22
C VAL A 62 5.52 4.59 4.98
N SER A 63 5.66 5.38 6.04
CA SER A 63 6.37 6.66 5.98
C SER A 63 7.88 6.47 6.08
N ASP A 64 8.60 6.80 5.00
CA ASP A 64 10.06 6.65 4.90
C ASP A 64 10.73 7.99 5.21
N PHE A 65 11.02 8.21 6.49
CA PHE A 65 11.44 9.52 7.00
C PHE A 65 12.74 10.04 6.40
N GLY A 66 13.72 9.17 6.15
CA GLY A 66 15.02 9.56 5.60
C GLY A 66 14.93 9.86 4.11
N ASN A 67 14.12 9.11 3.37
CA ASN A 67 13.94 9.30 1.92
C ASN A 67 12.86 10.32 1.56
N LYS A 68 12.08 10.79 2.54
CA LYS A 68 11.06 11.84 2.37
C LYS A 68 9.94 11.43 1.41
N ARG A 69 9.52 10.17 1.52
CA ARG A 69 8.49 9.56 0.68
C ARG A 69 7.58 8.64 1.49
N ILE A 70 6.46 8.26 0.90
CA ILE A 70 5.60 7.18 1.37
C ILE A 70 5.75 6.01 0.39
N GLN A 71 5.84 4.79 0.90
CA GLN A 71 5.87 3.58 0.08
C GLN A 71 4.61 2.73 0.34
N LYS A 72 4.03 2.19 -0.73
CA LYS A 72 2.87 1.29 -0.73
C LYS A 72 3.32 -0.14 -1.03
N PHE A 73 2.77 -1.09 -0.29
CA PHE A 73 3.01 -2.52 -0.43
C PHE A 73 1.68 -3.28 -0.47
N SER A 74 1.70 -4.49 -1.00
CA SER A 74 0.60 -5.44 -0.84
C SER A 74 0.49 -5.92 0.62
N SER A 75 -0.59 -6.62 0.96
CA SER A 75 -0.76 -7.28 2.26
C SER A 75 0.30 -8.35 2.54
N SER A 76 1.00 -8.84 1.52
CA SER A 76 2.13 -9.77 1.65
C SER A 76 3.49 -9.09 1.78
N GLY A 77 3.56 -7.75 1.73
CA GLY A 77 4.81 -6.98 1.82
C GLY A 77 5.54 -6.80 0.48
N GLU A 78 4.89 -7.09 -0.65
CA GLU A 78 5.46 -6.84 -1.98
C GLU A 78 5.32 -5.35 -2.34
N TYR A 79 6.40 -4.74 -2.84
CA TYR A 79 6.38 -3.33 -3.22
C TYR A 79 5.44 -3.07 -4.40
N ILE A 80 4.63 -2.01 -4.30
CA ILE A 80 3.71 -1.57 -5.35
C ILE A 80 4.18 -0.24 -5.96
N THR A 81 4.24 0.82 -5.16
CA THR A 81 4.61 2.17 -5.63
C THR A 81 5.15 3.03 -4.48
N ASP A 82 5.70 4.19 -4.79
CA ASP A 82 6.10 5.21 -3.83
C ASP A 82 5.86 6.62 -4.36
N TRP A 83 5.62 7.57 -3.45
CA TRP A 83 5.40 8.96 -3.82
C TRP A 83 5.95 9.93 -2.79
N GLY A 84 6.09 11.19 -3.23
CA GLY A 84 6.68 12.26 -2.47
C GLY A 84 8.18 12.39 -2.71
N ASN A 85 8.71 13.52 -2.28
CA ASN A 85 10.13 13.85 -2.39
C ASN A 85 10.50 14.86 -1.29
N SER A 86 11.80 15.05 -1.10
CA SER A 86 12.30 16.05 -0.16
C SER A 86 11.90 17.46 -0.58
N GLY A 87 11.06 18.12 0.22
CA GLY A 87 10.56 19.45 -0.13
C GLY A 87 9.60 20.04 0.88
N LYS A 88 9.12 21.26 0.59
CA LYS A 88 8.09 21.94 1.37
C LYS A 88 6.82 22.24 0.57
N GLN A 89 6.82 21.84 -0.70
CA GLN A 89 5.69 22.03 -1.60
C GLN A 89 4.59 21.02 -1.26
N LEU A 90 3.39 21.22 -1.79
CA LEU A 90 2.31 20.22 -1.65
C LEU A 90 2.72 18.95 -2.39
N GLY A 91 2.40 17.79 -1.82
CA GLY A 91 2.84 16.48 -2.34
C GLY A 91 4.26 16.07 -1.96
N SER A 92 5.14 17.04 -1.66
CA SER A 92 6.47 16.79 -1.06
C SER A 92 6.41 16.63 0.46
N PHE A 93 7.46 16.07 1.04
CA PHE A 93 7.62 15.95 2.49
C PHE A 93 8.93 16.57 2.99
N TYR A 94 8.85 17.26 4.13
CA TYR A 94 10.04 17.70 4.85
C TYR A 94 10.42 16.70 5.94
N ASN A 95 9.46 16.28 6.77
CA ASN A 95 9.62 15.22 7.77
C ASN A 95 8.29 14.46 7.90
N PRO A 96 8.05 13.46 7.03
CA PRO A 96 6.84 12.64 7.14
C PRO A 96 6.92 11.80 8.43
N SER A 97 5.83 11.77 9.19
CA SER A 97 5.68 11.00 10.43
C SER A 97 4.46 10.09 10.35
N GLY A 98 3.45 10.27 11.22
CA GLY A 98 2.22 9.50 11.24
C GLY A 98 1.57 9.37 9.87
N ILE A 99 1.06 8.17 9.61
CA ILE A 99 0.26 7.82 8.45
C ILE A 99 -1.02 7.14 8.93
N ALA A 100 -2.15 7.44 8.30
CA ALA A 100 -3.43 6.77 8.55
C ALA A 100 -4.18 6.61 7.23
N VAL A 101 -5.05 5.61 7.16
CA VAL A 101 -5.82 5.30 5.95
C VAL A 101 -7.29 5.13 6.33
N ASP A 102 -8.19 5.77 5.58
CA ASP A 102 -9.64 5.63 5.78
C ASP A 102 -10.33 5.78 4.41
N GLY A 103 -11.05 4.74 4.01
CA GLY A 103 -11.60 4.60 2.65
C GLY A 103 -10.51 4.70 1.58
N ASP A 104 -10.73 5.56 0.59
CA ASP A 104 -9.85 5.71 -0.59
C ASP A 104 -8.67 6.68 -0.38
N PHE A 105 -8.35 7.03 0.87
CA PHE A 105 -7.40 8.12 1.16
C PHE A 105 -6.36 7.79 2.22
N VAL A 106 -5.15 8.28 1.97
CA VAL A 106 -4.01 8.25 2.89
C VAL A 106 -3.78 9.63 3.47
N PHE A 107 -3.64 9.72 4.79
CA PHE A 107 -3.36 10.94 5.52
C PHE A 107 -1.98 10.88 6.14
N VAL A 108 -1.16 11.89 5.89
CA VAL A 108 0.24 11.92 6.34
C VAL A 108 0.54 13.21 7.07
N ALA A 109 1.10 13.09 8.28
CA ALA A 109 1.63 14.22 9.01
C ALA A 109 3.01 14.62 8.48
N ASP A 110 3.17 15.89 8.08
CA ASP A 110 4.48 16.50 7.82
C ASP A 110 4.88 17.32 9.06
N ARG A 111 5.51 16.61 10.01
CA ARG A 111 5.70 17.03 11.39
C ARG A 111 6.26 18.44 11.54
N ASP A 112 7.33 18.74 10.83
CA ASP A 112 8.03 20.01 11.02
C ASP A 112 7.47 21.13 10.14
N LEU A 113 6.63 20.80 9.15
CA LEU A 113 5.80 21.78 8.44
C LEU A 113 4.45 22.02 9.14
N ASN A 114 4.12 21.27 10.20
CA ASN A 114 2.93 21.45 11.02
C ASN A 114 1.64 21.38 10.18
N ARG A 115 1.59 20.42 9.27
CA ARG A 115 0.45 20.19 8.37
C ARG A 115 0.16 18.70 8.22
N ILE A 116 -1.08 18.38 7.87
CA ILE A 116 -1.49 17.07 7.37
C ILE A 116 -1.70 17.19 5.86
N GLN A 117 -1.25 16.19 5.12
CA GLN A 117 -1.48 16.06 3.69
C GLN A 117 -2.34 14.82 3.41
N LYS A 118 -3.28 14.95 2.48
CA LYS A 118 -4.19 13.89 2.04
C LYS A 118 -3.82 13.48 0.62
N PHE A 119 -3.78 12.17 0.38
CA PHE A 119 -3.48 11.55 -0.90
C PHE A 119 -4.52 10.50 -1.27
N SER A 120 -4.64 10.16 -2.55
CA SER A 120 -5.30 8.90 -2.95
C SER A 120 -4.48 7.68 -2.50
N LEU A 121 -5.07 6.48 -2.58
CA LEU A 121 -4.34 5.23 -2.34
C LEU A 121 -3.16 5.00 -3.30
N ASP A 122 -3.09 5.71 -4.42
CA ASP A 122 -2.00 5.59 -5.40
C ASP A 122 -0.97 6.73 -5.31
N GLY A 123 -1.15 7.65 -4.35
CA GLY A 123 -0.16 8.68 -4.05
C GLY A 123 -0.43 10.06 -4.67
N GLU A 124 -1.58 10.25 -5.31
CA GLU A 124 -1.97 11.54 -5.87
C GLU A 124 -2.33 12.54 -4.78
N PHE A 125 -1.73 13.73 -4.80
CA PHE A 125 -2.01 14.77 -3.80
C PHE A 125 -3.44 15.32 -3.96
N VAL A 126 -4.21 15.31 -2.87
CA VAL A 126 -5.60 15.80 -2.86
C VAL A 126 -5.72 17.17 -2.19
N THR A 127 -5.29 17.28 -0.93
CA THR A 127 -5.37 18.53 -0.16
C THR A 127 -4.42 18.53 1.03
N SER A 128 -4.31 19.66 1.70
CA SER A 128 -3.58 19.77 2.97
C SER A 128 -4.25 20.78 3.89
N TRP A 129 -4.08 20.58 5.20
CA TRP A 129 -4.53 21.53 6.21
C TRP A 129 -3.54 21.60 7.37
N GLY A 130 -3.73 22.61 8.21
CA GLY A 130 -2.81 22.89 9.30
C GLY A 130 -1.75 23.93 8.94
N LYS A 131 -1.24 24.56 9.99
CA LYS A 131 -0.10 25.46 9.98
C LYS A 131 0.45 25.54 11.40
N GLN A 132 1.66 26.05 11.55
CA GLN A 132 2.25 26.25 12.87
C GLN A 132 1.37 27.16 13.75
N GLY A 133 1.08 26.73 14.98
CA GLY A 133 0.42 27.56 15.99
C GLY A 133 -0.28 26.75 17.09
N THR A 134 -1.06 27.43 17.92
CA THR A 134 -1.70 26.86 19.12
C THR A 134 -3.23 26.92 19.08
N SER A 135 -3.82 27.56 18.07
CA SER A 135 -5.28 27.64 17.90
C SER A 135 -5.84 26.35 17.30
N GLU A 136 -7.15 26.15 17.35
CA GLU A 136 -7.84 25.06 16.63
C GLU A 136 -7.48 25.08 15.13
N GLY A 137 -7.23 23.90 14.57
CA GLY A 137 -6.75 23.74 13.19
C GLY A 137 -5.29 24.15 12.94
N GLN A 138 -4.53 24.49 13.99
CA GLN A 138 -3.09 24.74 13.93
C GLN A 138 -2.35 23.66 14.72
N PHE A 139 -1.13 23.35 14.32
CA PHE A 139 -0.33 22.30 14.94
C PHE A 139 1.03 22.82 15.41
N MET A 140 1.62 22.09 16.36
CA MET A 140 3.00 22.16 16.74
C MET A 140 3.55 20.74 16.84
N TYR A 141 4.34 20.33 15.85
CA TYR A 141 4.89 18.97 15.73
C TYR A 141 3.81 17.87 15.76
N PRO A 142 2.85 17.86 14.81
CA PRO A 142 1.92 16.75 14.68
C PRO A 142 2.71 15.45 14.44
N ALA A 143 2.42 14.40 15.21
CA ALA A 143 3.19 13.16 15.22
C ALA A 143 2.34 11.98 14.72
N GLY A 144 1.72 11.23 15.64
CA GLY A 144 0.79 10.15 15.33
C GLY A 144 -0.53 10.68 14.78
N ILE A 145 -1.12 9.90 13.87
CA ILE A 145 -2.40 10.15 13.22
C ILE A 145 -3.12 8.82 13.11
N ASP A 146 -4.44 8.85 13.26
CA ASP A 146 -5.31 7.72 12.98
C ASP A 146 -6.60 8.24 12.31
N ALA A 147 -7.33 7.38 11.62
CA ALA A 147 -8.54 7.74 10.91
C ALA A 147 -9.62 6.67 11.08
N HIS A 148 -10.85 7.11 11.34
CA HIS A 148 -11.96 6.21 11.58
C HIS A 148 -13.27 6.87 11.14
N ASN A 149 -14.02 6.20 10.26
CA ASN A 149 -15.35 6.60 9.83
C ASN A 149 -15.41 8.03 9.26
N GLY A 150 -14.45 8.40 8.41
CA GLY A 150 -14.39 9.71 7.76
C GLY A 150 -13.86 10.85 8.65
N LEU A 151 -13.37 10.53 9.85
CA LEU A 151 -12.72 11.47 10.76
C LEU A 151 -11.22 11.17 10.86
N VAL A 152 -10.43 12.22 10.99
CA VAL A 152 -8.96 12.15 11.09
C VAL A 152 -8.53 12.73 12.43
N TYR A 153 -7.83 11.92 13.22
CA TYR A 153 -7.42 12.22 14.59
C TYR A 153 -5.91 12.44 14.61
N VAL A 154 -5.50 13.65 14.99
CA VAL A 154 -4.09 14.05 14.91
C VAL A 154 -3.58 14.37 16.31
N ILE A 155 -2.52 13.67 16.72
CA ILE A 155 -1.78 14.06 17.92
C ILE A 155 -0.97 15.32 17.61
N ASP A 156 -1.34 16.41 18.26
CA ASP A 156 -0.65 17.69 18.23
C ASP A 156 0.34 17.75 19.41
N THR A 157 1.43 16.97 19.33
CA THR A 157 2.34 16.68 20.46
C THR A 157 2.87 17.94 21.14
N GLY A 158 3.25 18.96 20.36
CA GLY A 158 3.77 20.21 20.88
C GLY A 158 2.73 21.04 21.64
N ASN A 159 1.44 20.85 21.36
CA ASN A 159 0.33 21.46 22.09
C ASN A 159 -0.33 20.52 23.12
N GLN A 160 0.18 19.28 23.27
CA GLN A 160 -0.33 18.26 24.21
C GLN A 160 -1.85 18.03 24.11
N ARG A 161 -2.35 17.86 22.88
CA ARG A 161 -3.77 17.61 22.60
C ARG A 161 -3.96 16.74 21.37
N ILE A 162 -5.17 16.22 21.19
CA ILE A 162 -5.63 15.57 19.97
C ILE A 162 -6.61 16.51 19.28
N GLN A 163 -6.49 16.66 17.97
CA GLN A 163 -7.43 17.41 17.15
C GLN A 163 -8.09 16.49 16.14
N ILE A 164 -9.41 16.62 16.00
CA ILE A 164 -10.25 15.83 15.12
C ILE A 164 -10.66 16.69 13.93
N PHE A 165 -10.55 16.13 12.74
CA PHE A 165 -10.91 16.78 11.48
C PHE A 165 -11.86 15.89 10.67
N SER A 166 -12.62 16.51 9.78
CA SER A 166 -13.24 15.78 8.68
C SER A 166 -12.17 15.23 7.73
N SER A 167 -12.50 14.22 6.93
CA SER A 167 -11.64 13.73 5.85
C SER A 167 -11.29 14.79 4.79
N ASN A 168 -11.92 15.97 4.82
CA ASN A 168 -11.59 17.12 3.96
C ASN A 168 -10.73 18.18 4.67
N GLY A 169 -10.37 17.97 5.94
CA GLY A 169 -9.51 18.86 6.72
C GLY A 169 -10.23 19.97 7.49
N ASP A 170 -11.57 19.91 7.59
CA ASP A 170 -12.33 20.83 8.42
C ASP A 170 -12.17 20.46 9.90
N PHE A 171 -11.85 21.44 10.74
CA PHE A 171 -11.76 21.21 12.20
C PHE A 171 -13.14 20.82 12.77
N VAL A 172 -13.18 19.71 13.51
CA VAL A 172 -14.39 19.19 14.16
C VAL A 172 -14.36 19.49 15.65
N SER A 173 -13.34 19.00 16.35
CA SER A 173 -13.19 19.20 17.80
C SER A 173 -11.75 18.95 18.25
N SER A 174 -11.47 19.18 19.52
CA SER A 174 -10.20 18.81 20.14
C SER A 174 -10.40 18.46 21.61
N PHE A 175 -9.51 17.60 22.13
CA PHE A 175 -9.50 17.21 23.53
C PHE A 175 -8.05 16.98 24.01
N GLY A 176 -7.88 16.89 25.32
CA GLY A 176 -6.56 16.86 25.95
C GLY A 176 -6.02 18.23 26.32
N SER A 177 -5.10 18.24 27.26
CA SER A 177 -4.37 19.44 27.69
C SER A 177 -3.06 19.04 28.36
N SER A 178 -2.10 19.96 28.43
CA SER A 178 -0.85 19.74 29.15
C SER A 178 -1.09 19.40 30.64
N GLY A 179 -0.54 18.29 31.13
CA GLY A 179 -0.59 17.94 32.54
C GLY A 179 -0.39 16.47 32.86
N LEU A 180 -0.52 16.15 34.15
CA LEU A 180 -0.37 14.80 34.73
C LEU A 180 -1.72 14.20 35.17
N GLY A 181 -2.81 14.94 35.03
CA GLY A 181 -4.14 14.51 35.46
C GLY A 181 -4.82 13.60 34.44
N PRO A 182 -5.98 13.00 34.79
CA PRO A 182 -6.73 12.15 33.89
C PRO A 182 -7.08 12.86 32.58
N GLY A 183 -6.77 12.23 31.43
CA GLY A 183 -6.97 12.80 30.10
C GLY A 183 -6.08 14.01 29.76
N GLN A 184 -5.04 14.26 30.55
CA GLN A 184 -4.01 15.26 30.26
C GLN A 184 -2.75 14.58 29.72
N PHE A 185 -1.98 15.32 28.93
CA PHE A 185 -0.82 14.80 28.24
C PHE A 185 0.48 15.55 28.57
N LEU A 186 1.62 14.86 28.50
CA LEU A 186 2.95 15.47 28.49
C LEU A 186 3.69 15.27 27.17
N ASN A 187 3.74 14.04 26.67
CA ASN A 187 4.35 13.70 25.38
C ASN A 187 3.55 12.58 24.70
N PRO A 188 2.34 12.91 24.18
CA PRO A 188 1.54 11.95 23.43
C PRO A 188 2.20 11.69 22.08
N VAL A 189 2.27 10.41 21.67
CA VAL A 189 3.05 10.00 20.48
C VAL A 189 2.33 9.03 19.55
N GLY A 190 1.66 8.01 20.08
CA GLY A 190 0.88 7.02 19.32
C GLY A 190 -0.61 7.11 19.64
N ILE A 191 -1.44 6.84 18.64
CA ILE A 191 -2.90 6.86 18.71
C ILE A 191 -3.43 5.68 17.93
N ASP A 192 -4.51 5.08 18.42
CA ASP A 192 -5.29 4.10 17.67
C ASP A 192 -6.76 4.11 18.14
N ILE A 193 -7.68 3.70 17.27
CA ILE A 193 -9.13 3.79 17.45
C ILE A 193 -9.76 2.42 17.22
N ASP A 194 -10.46 1.92 18.24
CA ASP A 194 -11.14 0.63 18.12
C ASP A 194 -12.42 0.70 17.26
N ASN A 195 -12.97 -0.46 16.91
CA ASN A 195 -14.19 -0.59 16.10
C ASN A 195 -15.43 0.10 16.72
N ASP A 196 -15.43 0.37 18.02
CA ASP A 196 -16.50 1.10 18.71
C ASP A 196 -16.26 2.63 18.69
N GLY A 197 -15.15 3.09 18.12
CA GLY A 197 -14.72 4.47 18.05
C GLY A 197 -14.06 4.99 19.33
N ASN A 198 -13.65 4.11 20.26
CA ASN A 198 -12.88 4.56 21.42
C ASN A 198 -11.44 4.84 21.01
N ILE A 199 -10.89 5.91 21.56
CA ILE A 199 -9.59 6.45 21.17
C ILE A 199 -8.58 6.12 22.26
N TYR A 200 -7.45 5.52 21.90
CA TYR A 200 -6.36 5.17 22.81
C TYR A 200 -5.13 5.97 22.43
N VAL A 201 -4.49 6.60 23.41
CA VAL A 201 -3.34 7.46 23.17
C VAL A 201 -2.20 7.06 24.10
N THR A 202 -1.03 6.75 23.54
CA THR A 202 0.18 6.53 24.32
C THR A 202 0.77 7.88 24.74
N ASP A 203 0.95 8.07 26.05
CA ASP A 203 1.65 9.22 26.59
C ASP A 203 2.98 8.78 27.20
N LYS A 204 4.02 8.89 26.38
CA LYS A 204 5.40 8.59 26.75
C LYS A 204 5.88 9.43 27.93
N GLY A 205 5.39 10.66 28.05
CA GLY A 205 5.79 11.59 29.11
C GLY A 205 5.14 11.28 30.45
N ASN A 206 3.88 10.83 30.43
CA ASN A 206 3.16 10.41 31.63
C ASN A 206 3.36 8.94 31.99
N HIS A 207 3.97 8.14 31.11
CA HIS A 207 4.09 6.69 31.27
C HIS A 207 2.72 6.02 31.40
N THR A 208 1.75 6.50 30.61
CA THR A 208 0.36 6.01 30.61
C THR A 208 -0.16 5.82 29.20
N ILE A 209 -1.24 5.05 29.09
CA ILE A 209 -2.13 5.08 27.93
C ILE A 209 -3.43 5.72 28.41
N GLU A 210 -3.98 6.66 27.65
CA GLU A 210 -5.25 7.32 27.96
C GLU A 210 -6.33 6.85 26.97
N LYS A 211 -7.50 6.46 27.47
CA LYS A 211 -8.69 6.09 26.68
C LYS A 211 -9.76 7.16 26.76
N PHE A 212 -10.32 7.48 25.60
CA PHE A 212 -11.45 8.40 25.40
C PHE A 212 -12.56 7.69 24.63
N ASN A 213 -13.79 8.17 24.77
CA ASN A 213 -14.88 7.72 23.90
C ASN A 213 -14.83 8.46 22.54
N SER A 214 -15.73 8.10 21.63
CA SER A 214 -15.82 8.71 20.30
C SER A 214 -16.13 10.21 20.30
N ASP A 215 -16.70 10.74 21.40
CA ASP A 215 -16.93 12.17 21.60
C ASP A 215 -15.68 12.93 22.13
N GLY A 216 -14.58 12.21 22.40
CA GLY A 216 -13.36 12.77 22.98
C GLY A 216 -13.44 13.00 24.50
N GLU A 217 -14.41 12.39 25.19
CA GLU A 217 -14.51 12.45 26.64
C GLU A 217 -13.60 11.40 27.28
N PHE A 218 -12.83 11.83 28.28
CA PHE A 218 -11.92 10.94 29.02
C PHE A 218 -12.70 9.81 29.71
N MET A 219 -12.25 8.57 29.50
CA MET A 219 -12.82 7.39 30.13
C MET A 219 -11.90 6.80 31.19
N LYS A 220 -10.61 6.63 30.87
CA LYS A 220 -9.71 5.82 31.67
C LYS A 220 -8.24 6.05 31.36
N SER A 221 -7.40 6.02 32.39
CA SER A 221 -5.95 5.95 32.24
C SER A 221 -5.48 4.52 32.56
N PHE A 222 -4.48 4.05 31.84
CA PHE A 222 -3.81 2.78 32.07
C PHE A 222 -2.36 3.05 32.51
N PRO A 223 -2.14 3.32 33.80
CA PRO A 223 -0.81 3.58 34.30
C PRO A 223 -0.08 2.26 34.58
N PHE A 224 1.25 2.29 34.44
CA PHE A 224 2.08 1.14 34.77
C PHE A 224 2.86 1.38 36.06
N TYR A 225 2.52 0.64 37.11
CA TYR A 225 3.18 0.75 38.41
C TYR A 225 3.78 -0.58 38.83
N TYR A 226 4.96 -0.90 38.29
CA TYR A 226 5.74 -2.05 38.74
C TYR A 226 7.12 -1.60 39.20
N ASN A 227 7.52 -2.04 40.40
CA ASN A 227 8.82 -1.65 40.98
C ASN A 227 9.97 -2.09 40.06
N ASN A 228 10.82 -1.14 39.68
CA ASN A 228 11.99 -1.32 38.79
C ASN A 228 11.67 -1.69 37.33
N TYR A 229 10.43 -1.49 36.87
CA TYR A 229 10.09 -1.54 35.44
C TYR A 229 9.78 -0.13 34.96
N VAL A 230 10.42 0.29 33.87
CA VAL A 230 10.16 1.58 33.25
C VAL A 230 9.23 1.33 32.07
N PHE A 231 8.07 1.98 32.09
CA PHE A 231 7.09 1.91 31.02
C PHE A 231 7.12 3.22 30.24
N SER A 232 7.43 3.15 28.95
CA SER A 232 7.56 4.27 28.04
C SER A 232 6.80 3.90 26.77
N PRO A 233 5.47 4.05 26.76
CA PRO A 233 4.66 3.61 25.63
C PRO A 233 4.94 4.50 24.40
N GLU A 234 5.28 3.88 23.27
CA GLU A 234 5.60 4.56 22.01
C GLU A 234 4.43 4.49 21.03
N ALA A 235 4.05 3.28 20.63
CA ALA A 235 3.01 3.00 19.66
C ALA A 235 1.99 2.02 20.25
N ILE A 236 0.79 2.03 19.68
CA ILE A 236 -0.34 1.22 20.12
C ILE A 236 -1.15 0.76 18.90
N ALA A 237 -1.65 -0.47 18.96
CA ALA A 237 -2.67 -0.98 18.06
C ALA A 237 -3.67 -1.81 18.88
N VAL A 238 -4.96 -1.65 18.63
CA VAL A 238 -6.06 -2.23 19.38
C VAL A 238 -6.73 -3.29 18.53
N ASP A 239 -6.73 -4.51 19.05
CA ASP A 239 -7.28 -5.63 18.31
C ASP A 239 -8.82 -5.65 18.30
N PRO A 240 -9.44 -6.44 17.40
CA PRO A 240 -10.90 -6.57 17.34
C PRO A 240 -11.55 -7.10 18.62
N LEU A 241 -10.78 -7.66 19.56
CA LEU A 241 -11.25 -8.13 20.87
C LEU A 241 -11.10 -7.05 21.96
N GLY A 242 -10.57 -5.89 21.62
CA GLY A 242 -10.34 -4.77 22.53
C GLY A 242 -9.17 -5.01 23.49
N LYS A 243 -8.12 -5.75 23.09
CA LYS A 243 -6.82 -5.68 23.78
C LYS A 243 -5.89 -4.78 22.98
N MET A 244 -4.81 -4.35 23.63
CA MET A 244 -3.89 -3.35 23.09
C MET A 244 -2.51 -3.99 22.92
N PHE A 245 -2.00 -4.04 21.71
CA PHE A 245 -0.57 -4.17 21.47
C PHE A 245 0.09 -2.82 21.74
N VAL A 246 1.15 -2.81 22.54
CA VAL A 246 1.83 -1.57 22.95
C VAL A 246 3.33 -1.76 22.91
N VAL A 247 4.00 -0.85 22.22
CA VAL A 247 5.47 -0.76 22.24
C VAL A 247 5.92 -0.09 23.52
N ASN A 248 6.74 -0.76 24.32
CA ASN A 248 7.52 -0.14 25.38
C ASN A 248 8.92 0.20 24.89
N SER A 249 9.18 1.47 24.58
CA SER A 249 10.47 1.94 24.07
C SER A 249 11.58 1.93 25.12
N ALA A 250 11.27 1.73 26.42
CA ALA A 250 12.28 1.66 27.48
C ALA A 250 13.15 0.39 27.41
N ASP A 251 12.59 -0.72 26.93
CA ASP A 251 13.27 -2.01 26.83
C ASP A 251 13.10 -2.67 25.44
N GLY A 252 12.46 -1.98 24.49
CA GLY A 252 12.25 -2.46 23.12
C GLY A 252 11.29 -3.63 23.04
N LYS A 253 10.39 -3.77 24.02
CA LYS A 253 9.42 -4.86 24.09
C LYS A 253 8.06 -4.46 23.57
N LEU A 254 7.40 -5.39 22.90
CA LEU A 254 6.00 -5.27 22.54
C LEU A 254 5.15 -6.03 23.56
N LEU A 255 4.17 -5.38 24.15
CA LEU A 255 3.28 -5.93 25.16
C LEU A 255 1.88 -6.16 24.56
N HIS A 256 1.17 -7.20 24.99
CA HIS A 256 -0.25 -7.41 24.67
C HIS A 256 -1.07 -7.27 25.95
N LEU A 257 -1.89 -6.23 26.01
CA LEU A 257 -2.46 -5.70 27.24
C LEU A 257 -3.99 -5.73 27.19
N SER A 258 -4.62 -6.30 28.21
CA SER A 258 -6.07 -6.16 28.38
C SER A 258 -6.47 -4.71 28.68
N GLN A 259 -7.70 -4.33 28.34
CA GLN A 259 -8.31 -3.07 28.79
C GLN A 259 -8.73 -3.06 30.28
N ASP A 260 -8.24 -3.98 31.12
CA ASP A 260 -8.57 -4.03 32.55
C ASP A 260 -7.85 -2.96 33.39
N ALA A 261 -8.39 -2.68 34.58
CA ALA A 261 -8.20 -1.42 35.31
C ALA A 261 -6.79 -1.05 35.80
N ASN A 262 -5.81 -1.96 35.84
CA ASN A 262 -4.52 -1.64 36.50
C ASN A 262 -3.28 -2.23 35.83
N LEU A 263 -3.39 -2.82 34.62
CA LEU A 263 -2.26 -3.41 33.89
C LEU A 263 -1.20 -4.09 34.79
N LEU A 264 -1.65 -4.91 35.75
CA LEU A 264 -0.75 -5.57 36.72
C LEU A 264 -0.05 -6.75 36.04
N LEU A 265 0.93 -6.45 35.20
CA LEU A 265 1.67 -7.45 34.46
C LEU A 265 2.59 -8.25 35.36
N SER A 266 2.59 -9.56 35.17
CA SER A 266 3.64 -10.42 35.72
C SER A 266 4.99 -10.14 35.04
N LYS A 267 6.09 -10.63 35.62
CA LYS A 267 7.41 -10.52 34.98
C LYS A 267 7.47 -11.20 33.61
N SER A 268 6.65 -12.22 33.37
CA SER A 268 6.54 -12.88 32.06
C SER A 268 5.80 -12.00 31.07
N ASP A 269 4.69 -11.38 31.47
CA ASP A 269 3.91 -10.52 30.56
C ASP A 269 4.71 -9.26 30.14
N GLN A 270 5.65 -8.81 30.98
CA GLN A 270 6.61 -7.74 30.66
C GLN A 270 7.62 -8.12 29.56
N LEU A 271 7.80 -9.41 29.25
CA LEU A 271 8.67 -9.84 28.15
C LEU A 271 7.99 -9.72 26.79
N GLY A 272 6.67 -9.57 26.77
CA GLY A 272 5.87 -9.59 25.56
C GLY A 272 5.65 -11.00 25.00
N PRO A 273 4.70 -11.16 24.06
CA PRO A 273 4.45 -12.44 23.43
C PRO A 273 5.49 -12.79 22.36
N TYR A 274 6.27 -11.82 21.87
CA TYR A 274 7.26 -12.01 20.79
C TYR A 274 8.69 -12.19 21.32
N TYR A 275 9.37 -13.26 20.89
CA TYR A 275 10.77 -13.55 21.28
C TYR A 275 11.79 -12.95 20.29
N VAL A 276 11.57 -11.69 19.91
CA VAL A 276 12.47 -10.92 19.03
C VAL A 276 13.06 -9.75 19.82
N SER A 277 14.29 -9.39 19.49
CA SER A 277 14.94 -8.19 20.01
C SER A 277 14.90 -7.13 18.92
N PHE A 278 14.02 -6.15 19.10
CA PHE A 278 13.96 -4.98 18.24
C PHE A 278 15.03 -3.97 18.63
N LYS A 279 15.47 -3.12 17.70
CA LYS A 279 16.39 -2.03 18.00
C LYS A 279 15.65 -0.79 18.47
N ASP A 280 14.67 -0.34 17.69
CA ASP A 280 13.84 0.81 18.02
C ASP A 280 12.53 0.71 17.21
N ILE A 281 11.46 0.25 17.88
CA ILE A 281 10.15 0.15 17.26
C ILE A 281 9.50 1.52 17.28
N THR A 282 9.22 2.07 16.10
CA THR A 282 8.61 3.39 15.99
C THR A 282 7.10 3.33 15.85
N ASP A 283 6.57 2.26 15.27
CA ASP A 283 5.14 2.09 15.06
C ASP A 283 4.73 0.64 14.84
N ILE A 284 3.44 0.37 15.05
CA ILE A 284 2.79 -0.93 14.86
C ILE A 284 1.38 -0.74 14.30
N GLU A 285 0.89 -1.70 13.52
CA GLU A 285 -0.46 -1.67 12.93
C GLU A 285 -1.00 -3.09 12.74
N ILE A 286 -2.31 -3.27 12.76
CA ILE A 286 -2.92 -4.58 12.48
C ILE A 286 -3.21 -4.71 10.98
N GLY A 287 -2.61 -5.71 10.35
CA GLY A 287 -2.87 -6.06 8.95
C GLY A 287 -4.25 -6.67 8.75
N ILE A 288 -4.71 -6.69 7.48
CA ILE A 288 -6.05 -7.16 7.11
C ILE A 288 -6.30 -8.63 7.46
N ASN A 289 -5.24 -9.45 7.55
CA ASN A 289 -5.35 -10.86 7.94
C ASN A 289 -5.14 -11.07 9.44
N GLY A 290 -5.06 -9.99 10.23
CA GLY A 290 -4.87 -10.02 11.67
C GLY A 290 -3.41 -10.15 12.12
N GLU A 291 -2.44 -10.10 11.22
CA GLU A 291 -1.02 -10.02 11.56
C GLU A 291 -0.67 -8.66 12.20
N LEU A 292 0.29 -8.64 13.11
CA LEU A 292 0.84 -7.40 13.64
C LEU A 292 2.02 -6.95 12.79
N LEU A 293 1.89 -5.81 12.13
CA LEU A 293 2.97 -5.12 11.43
C LEU A 293 3.80 -4.31 12.43
N VAL A 294 5.12 -4.41 12.33
CA VAL A 294 6.05 -3.76 13.25
C VAL A 294 7.17 -3.09 12.46
N ILE A 295 7.34 -1.77 12.66
CA ILE A 295 8.46 -1.01 12.10
C ILE A 295 9.62 -0.98 13.08
N ASP A 296 10.72 -1.67 12.77
CA ASP A 296 11.99 -1.53 13.49
C ASP A 296 12.93 -0.58 12.71
N SER A 297 12.77 0.71 12.97
CA SER A 297 13.34 1.79 12.14
C SER A 297 14.86 1.68 11.88
N PRO A 298 15.72 1.37 12.87
CA PRO A 298 17.16 1.24 12.68
C PRO A 298 17.58 -0.04 11.93
N THR A 299 16.64 -0.96 11.67
CA THR A 299 16.88 -2.12 10.80
C THR A 299 16.46 -1.86 9.35
N HIS A 300 15.76 -0.74 9.10
CA HIS A 300 15.25 -0.37 7.78
C HIS A 300 14.32 -1.44 7.19
N SER A 301 13.54 -2.10 8.06
CA SER A 301 12.64 -3.18 7.67
C SER A 301 11.32 -3.12 8.44
N ILE A 302 10.31 -3.73 7.84
CA ILE A 302 9.03 -4.03 8.45
C ILE A 302 8.99 -5.54 8.68
N GLN A 303 8.47 -5.94 9.83
CA GLN A 303 8.29 -7.33 10.22
C GLN A 303 6.81 -7.55 10.53
N SER A 304 6.24 -8.65 10.04
CA SER A 304 4.90 -9.08 10.43
C SER A 304 4.97 -10.27 11.37
N PHE A 305 4.02 -10.34 12.29
CA PHE A 305 3.94 -11.39 13.28
C PHE A 305 2.52 -11.92 13.46
N GLU A 306 2.40 -13.17 13.88
CA GLU A 306 1.10 -13.74 14.24
C GLU A 306 0.48 -13.02 15.44
N THR A 307 -0.84 -13.09 15.53
CA THR A 307 -1.64 -12.70 16.70
C THR A 307 -2.66 -13.80 17.00
N GLU A 308 -3.47 -13.66 18.06
CA GLU A 308 -4.53 -14.64 18.36
C GLU A 308 -5.66 -14.70 17.34
N PHE A 309 -5.76 -13.69 16.46
CA PHE A 309 -6.77 -13.57 15.42
C PHE A 309 -6.14 -13.48 14.02
N TYR A 310 -4.84 -13.76 13.91
CA TYR A 310 -4.21 -13.94 12.61
C TYR A 310 -4.83 -15.14 11.92
N GLU A 311 -5.40 -14.89 10.75
CA GLU A 311 -5.81 -15.91 9.82
C GLU A 311 -4.77 -15.93 8.72
N GLU A 312 -4.03 -17.04 8.59
CA GLU A 312 -3.14 -17.20 7.45
C GLU A 312 -3.98 -16.95 6.18
N PRO A 313 -3.63 -15.92 5.38
CA PRO A 313 -4.43 -15.56 4.22
C PRO A 313 -4.61 -16.83 3.41
N LEU A 314 -5.87 -17.17 3.14
CA LEU A 314 -6.17 -18.33 2.32
C LEU A 314 -5.53 -18.09 0.96
N THR A 315 -4.31 -18.60 0.77
CA THR A 315 -3.91 -19.09 -0.54
C THR A 315 -5.11 -19.91 -1.00
N PRO A 316 -5.76 -19.57 -2.12
CA PRO A 316 -7.01 -20.23 -2.49
C PRO A 316 -6.82 -21.74 -2.34
N TYR A 317 -7.48 -22.29 -1.33
CA TYR A 317 -7.17 -23.62 -0.83
C TYR A 317 -7.72 -24.59 -1.87
N PHE A 318 -6.86 -24.96 -2.82
CA PHE A 318 -6.93 -26.25 -3.45
C PHE A 318 -6.84 -27.27 -2.33
N VAL A 319 -7.98 -27.84 -1.94
CA VAL A 319 -7.98 -29.09 -1.19
C VAL A 319 -7.30 -30.12 -2.09
N ALA A 320 -6.00 -30.34 -1.85
CA ALA A 320 -5.39 -31.59 -2.23
C ALA A 320 -6.19 -32.68 -1.50
N PRO A 321 -6.84 -33.61 -2.20
CA PRO A 321 -7.61 -34.66 -1.54
C PRO A 321 -6.68 -35.40 -0.58
N GLU A 322 -7.22 -35.82 0.57
CA GLU A 322 -6.59 -36.84 1.40
C GLU A 322 -6.12 -37.96 0.46
N ILE A 323 -4.80 -38.18 0.45
CA ILE A 323 -4.23 -39.39 -0.11
C ILE A 323 -4.71 -40.50 0.82
N ASP A 324 -5.83 -41.12 0.48
CA ASP A 324 -5.93 -42.56 0.65
C ASP A 324 -4.66 -43.09 -0.03
N GLU A 325 -3.75 -43.71 0.74
CA GLU A 325 -2.51 -44.33 0.25
C GLU A 325 -2.85 -45.54 -0.64
N HIS A 326 -3.68 -45.35 -1.64
CA HIS A 326 -3.42 -45.94 -2.92
C HIS A 326 -2.20 -45.23 -3.49
N ILE A 327 -1.05 -45.84 -3.21
CA ILE A 327 0.20 -45.67 -3.94
C ILE A 327 -0.15 -45.60 -5.43
N SER A 328 -0.32 -44.38 -5.94
CA SER A 328 -0.34 -44.16 -7.37
C SER A 328 1.10 -44.30 -7.80
N TYR A 329 1.40 -45.40 -8.48
CA TYR A 329 2.72 -45.62 -9.09
C TYR A 329 2.95 -44.71 -10.30
N ASP A 330 2.15 -43.66 -10.46
CA ASP A 330 2.35 -42.71 -11.52
C ASP A 330 3.70 -42.00 -11.31
N GLN A 331 4.54 -42.09 -12.34
CA GLN A 331 5.86 -41.47 -12.45
C GLN A 331 5.92 -40.59 -13.70
N THR A 332 4.79 -40.46 -14.41
CA THR A 332 4.66 -39.63 -15.59
C THR A 332 4.48 -38.18 -15.16
N LYS A 333 5.06 -37.27 -15.93
CA LYS A 333 4.94 -35.83 -15.69
C LYS A 333 3.75 -35.31 -16.50
N PRO A 334 3.07 -34.26 -16.03
CA PRO A 334 1.96 -33.69 -16.77
C PRO A 334 2.42 -33.16 -18.12
N VAL A 335 1.58 -33.31 -19.13
CA VAL A 335 1.76 -32.66 -20.44
C VAL A 335 1.02 -31.33 -20.40
N ILE A 336 1.76 -30.22 -20.43
CA ILE A 336 1.20 -28.87 -20.47
C ILE A 336 1.28 -28.26 -21.88
N ILE A 337 0.21 -27.60 -22.28
CA ILE A 337 0.07 -26.83 -23.51
C ILE A 337 -0.31 -25.40 -23.12
N ALA A 338 0.63 -24.46 -23.29
CA ALA A 338 0.36 -23.04 -23.15
C ALA A 338 -0.59 -22.55 -24.24
N PRO A 339 -1.29 -21.43 -24.02
CA PRO A 339 -1.99 -20.76 -25.11
C PRO A 339 -1.02 -20.41 -26.24
N PRO A 340 -1.53 -20.25 -27.47
CA PRO A 340 -0.70 -19.81 -28.58
C PRO A 340 0.05 -18.52 -28.24
N SER A 341 1.29 -18.43 -28.71
CA SER A 341 2.00 -17.15 -28.77
C SER A 341 1.30 -16.24 -29.78
N PHE A 342 1.24 -14.95 -29.48
CA PHE A 342 0.57 -13.98 -30.35
C PHE A 342 1.27 -12.62 -30.30
N GLU A 343 0.86 -11.79 -31.23
CA GLU A 343 1.34 -10.42 -31.39
C GLU A 343 0.17 -9.47 -31.19
N VAL A 344 0.42 -8.35 -30.52
CA VAL A 344 -0.53 -7.24 -30.37
C VAL A 344 0.17 -5.93 -30.68
N GLU A 345 -0.59 -4.91 -31.05
CA GLU A 345 -0.07 -3.56 -31.19
C GLU A 345 -0.12 -2.85 -29.84
N ALA A 346 0.91 -2.06 -29.54
CA ALA A 346 0.92 -1.21 -28.37
C ALA A 346 -0.20 -0.16 -28.46
N GLU A 347 -0.91 0.03 -27.36
CA GLU A 347 -1.87 1.14 -27.18
C GLU A 347 -1.19 2.36 -26.58
N ASP A 348 -0.21 2.13 -25.71
CA ASP A 348 0.67 3.13 -25.11
C ASP A 348 1.98 2.44 -24.67
N PHE A 349 2.82 3.13 -23.89
CA PHE A 349 4.05 2.58 -23.31
C PHE A 349 3.79 1.31 -22.48
N LEU A 350 2.61 1.18 -21.87
CA LEU A 350 2.14 -0.06 -21.24
C LEU A 350 0.80 -0.47 -21.87
N THR A 351 0.70 -1.74 -22.27
CA THR A 351 -0.52 -2.32 -22.88
C THR A 351 -1.04 -3.46 -22.02
N GLU A 352 -2.31 -3.40 -21.64
CA GLU A 352 -2.98 -4.49 -20.91
C GLU A 352 -3.29 -5.66 -21.87
N ILE A 353 -2.88 -6.89 -21.48
CA ILE A 353 -3.00 -8.06 -22.36
C ILE A 353 -3.55 -9.26 -21.61
N PHE A 354 -4.67 -9.81 -22.10
CA PHE A 354 -5.14 -11.11 -21.68
C PHE A 354 -4.38 -12.24 -22.39
N VAL A 355 -3.51 -12.95 -21.66
CA VAL A 355 -2.61 -13.97 -22.23
C VAL A 355 -3.25 -15.35 -22.43
N GLY A 356 -4.51 -15.51 -22.06
CA GLY A 356 -5.27 -16.74 -22.22
C GLY A 356 -5.10 -17.73 -21.07
N THR A 357 -5.53 -18.97 -21.29
CA THR A 357 -5.52 -20.03 -20.29
C THR A 357 -4.83 -21.28 -20.82
N ALA A 358 -3.76 -21.74 -20.16
CA ALA A 358 -3.10 -22.99 -20.52
C ALA A 358 -3.97 -24.21 -20.20
N THR A 359 -3.69 -25.32 -20.88
CA THR A 359 -4.29 -26.63 -20.60
C THR A 359 -3.21 -27.62 -20.24
N ALA A 360 -3.51 -28.59 -19.39
CA ALA A 360 -2.59 -29.69 -19.11
C ALA A 360 -3.36 -30.99 -18.92
N THR A 361 -2.70 -32.10 -19.17
CA THR A 361 -3.24 -33.46 -19.01
C THR A 361 -2.20 -34.36 -18.38
N ASP A 362 -2.63 -35.23 -17.48
CA ASP A 362 -1.83 -36.26 -16.87
C ASP A 362 -2.73 -37.43 -16.48
N ASP A 363 -2.20 -38.64 -16.39
CA ASP A 363 -2.99 -39.82 -15.98
C ASP A 363 -3.43 -39.72 -14.52
N SER A 364 -2.63 -39.06 -13.65
CA SER A 364 -3.02 -38.70 -12.28
C SER A 364 -3.96 -37.48 -12.22
N GLY A 365 -4.13 -36.76 -13.33
CA GLY A 365 -4.85 -35.48 -13.41
C GLY A 365 -3.99 -34.28 -13.01
N ILE A 366 -4.48 -33.08 -13.31
CA ILE A 366 -3.77 -31.82 -13.04
C ILE A 366 -4.26 -31.18 -11.75
N LYS A 367 -3.32 -30.82 -10.88
CA LYS A 367 -3.55 -30.12 -9.63
C LYS A 367 -3.71 -28.62 -9.84
N ILE A 368 -2.76 -27.96 -10.50
CA ILE A 368 -2.79 -26.51 -10.73
C ILE A 368 -1.95 -26.12 -11.95
N ILE A 369 -2.29 -25.01 -12.60
CA ILE A 369 -1.48 -24.35 -13.63
C ILE A 369 -1.28 -22.88 -13.24
N ILE A 370 -0.03 -22.39 -13.29
CA ILE A 370 0.35 -21.01 -12.94
C ILE A 370 1.20 -20.36 -14.05
N ASN A 371 1.31 -19.02 -14.05
CA ASN A 371 2.19 -18.27 -14.94
C ASN A 371 2.75 -17.00 -14.28
N ASN A 372 3.71 -16.32 -14.94
CA ASN A 372 4.40 -15.12 -14.48
C ASN A 372 4.06 -13.85 -15.30
N ALA A 373 2.83 -13.72 -15.79
CA ALA A 373 2.40 -12.53 -16.53
C ALA A 373 2.45 -11.26 -15.65
N PRO A 374 3.02 -10.14 -16.14
CA PRO A 374 2.83 -8.82 -15.52
C PRO A 374 1.42 -8.30 -15.77
N ASP A 375 1.00 -7.30 -14.99
CA ASP A 375 -0.31 -6.65 -15.14
C ASP A 375 -0.45 -5.89 -16.49
N ALA A 376 0.65 -5.29 -16.98
CA ALA A 376 0.72 -4.65 -18.29
C ALA A 376 2.08 -4.86 -18.96
N TYR A 377 2.12 -4.76 -20.29
CA TYR A 377 3.26 -5.13 -21.12
C TYR A 377 3.84 -3.91 -21.84
N PRO A 378 5.14 -3.62 -21.72
CA PRO A 378 5.80 -2.66 -22.58
C PRO A 378 6.01 -3.20 -23.99
N PRO A 379 6.27 -2.33 -24.99
CA PRO A 379 6.72 -2.73 -26.32
C PRO A 379 7.85 -3.75 -26.27
N GLY A 380 7.72 -4.80 -27.07
CA GLY A 380 8.72 -5.84 -27.23
C GLY A 380 8.27 -7.23 -26.85
N ILE A 381 9.24 -8.09 -26.52
CA ILE A 381 9.02 -9.53 -26.40
C ILE A 381 9.04 -9.95 -24.93
N THR A 382 7.91 -10.45 -24.45
CA THR A 382 7.80 -11.06 -23.12
C THR A 382 7.61 -12.56 -23.26
N ASN A 383 8.46 -13.34 -22.58
CA ASN A 383 8.34 -14.79 -22.54
C ASN A 383 7.73 -15.22 -21.20
N LEU A 384 6.49 -15.69 -21.24
CA LEU A 384 5.79 -16.25 -20.10
C LEU A 384 6.16 -17.72 -19.91
N ILE A 385 6.27 -18.12 -18.65
CA ILE A 385 6.49 -19.50 -18.23
C ILE A 385 5.18 -20.00 -17.61
N TRP A 386 4.59 -21.00 -18.24
CA TRP A 386 3.45 -21.73 -17.71
C TRP A 386 3.95 -23.00 -17.01
N ILE A 387 3.48 -23.26 -15.80
CA ILE A 387 3.88 -24.45 -15.02
C ILE A 387 2.62 -25.20 -14.61
N ALA A 388 2.53 -26.49 -14.94
CA ALA A 388 1.49 -27.40 -14.48
C ALA A 388 2.06 -28.37 -13.46
N PHE A 389 1.30 -28.60 -12.40
CA PHE A 389 1.56 -29.62 -11.39
C PHE A 389 0.47 -30.68 -11.48
N ASP A 390 0.84 -31.96 -11.46
CA ASP A 390 -0.10 -33.07 -11.43
C ASP A 390 -0.49 -33.44 -9.98
N ASN A 391 -1.39 -34.41 -9.82
CA ASN A 391 -1.79 -34.90 -8.50
C ASN A 391 -0.78 -35.88 -7.88
N ALA A 392 0.15 -36.43 -8.68
CA ALA A 392 1.23 -37.31 -8.23
C ALA A 392 2.48 -36.55 -7.70
N GLY A 393 2.49 -35.21 -7.80
CA GLY A 393 3.56 -34.34 -7.34
C GLY A 393 4.64 -34.01 -8.37
N HIS A 394 4.47 -34.38 -9.64
CA HIS A 394 5.36 -33.95 -10.71
C HIS A 394 4.88 -32.63 -11.34
N ASN A 395 5.82 -31.98 -12.03
CA ASN A 395 5.55 -30.76 -12.77
C ASN A 395 6.21 -30.77 -14.13
N SER A 396 5.60 -30.03 -15.04
CA SER A 396 6.13 -29.67 -16.34
C SER A 396 5.88 -28.20 -16.61
N ASN A 397 6.75 -27.59 -17.40
CA ASN A 397 6.60 -26.21 -17.84
C ASN A 397 6.65 -26.11 -19.36
N THR A 398 6.08 -25.02 -19.86
CA THR A 398 6.16 -24.61 -21.27
C THR A 398 6.17 -23.08 -21.33
N SER A 399 6.49 -22.51 -22.47
CA SER A 399 6.54 -21.06 -22.65
C SER A 399 5.51 -20.56 -23.64
N GLN A 400 5.08 -19.32 -23.41
CA GLN A 400 4.29 -18.54 -24.35
C GLN A 400 5.01 -17.23 -24.61
N ARG A 401 5.18 -16.88 -25.87
CA ARG A 401 5.79 -15.61 -26.27
C ARG A 401 4.69 -14.61 -26.61
N ILE A 402 4.74 -13.45 -25.97
CA ILE A 402 3.92 -12.29 -26.30
C ILE A 402 4.83 -11.28 -26.97
N THR A 403 4.43 -10.78 -28.14
CA THR A 403 5.16 -9.70 -28.82
C THR A 403 4.24 -8.48 -28.92
N VAL A 404 4.65 -7.38 -28.29
CA VAL A 404 3.99 -6.09 -28.41
C VAL A 404 4.73 -5.31 -29.50
N ASN A 405 4.12 -5.21 -30.67
CA ASN A 405 4.59 -4.43 -31.81
C ASN A 405 4.18 -2.96 -31.66
N THR A 406 4.81 -2.09 -32.46
CA THR A 406 4.55 -0.65 -32.44
C THR A 406 4.38 -0.14 -33.86
N CYS A 407 3.20 0.40 -34.14
CA CYS A 407 2.81 0.92 -35.45
C CYS A 407 3.05 -0.08 -36.59
N GLY A 408 2.70 -1.35 -36.37
CA GLY A 408 2.82 -2.42 -37.38
C GLY A 408 4.24 -2.94 -37.61
N ASN A 409 5.23 -2.46 -36.86
CA ASN A 409 6.60 -2.93 -36.91
C ASN A 409 7.07 -3.47 -35.55
N ASN A 410 8.19 -4.19 -35.56
CA ASN A 410 8.81 -4.65 -34.32
C ASN A 410 9.49 -3.48 -33.61
N TYR A 411 9.26 -3.31 -32.30
CA TYR A 411 9.85 -2.21 -31.51
C TYR A 411 11.36 -1.97 -31.73
N SER A 412 12.12 -3.03 -32.04
CA SER A 412 13.57 -2.96 -32.31
C SER A 412 13.97 -2.27 -33.62
N SER A 413 13.02 -1.94 -34.50
CA SER A 413 13.27 -1.18 -35.73
C SER A 413 13.43 0.31 -35.50
N TYR A 414 12.97 0.82 -34.36
CA TYR A 414 12.94 2.24 -34.05
C TYR A 414 14.03 2.64 -33.06
N ASN A 415 14.42 3.92 -33.02
CA ASN A 415 15.09 4.45 -31.84
C ASN A 415 14.04 4.82 -30.78
N LEU A 416 14.16 4.24 -29.59
CA LEU A 416 13.22 4.50 -28.50
C LEU A 416 13.54 5.83 -27.82
N ILE A 417 12.55 6.71 -27.76
CA ILE A 417 12.58 7.98 -27.04
C ILE A 417 11.36 8.00 -26.10
N LYS A 418 11.61 8.34 -24.85
CA LYS A 418 10.58 8.35 -23.81
C LYS A 418 10.68 9.64 -23.00
N GLY A 419 9.56 10.33 -22.87
CA GLY A 419 9.37 11.47 -21.98
C GLY A 419 9.31 11.07 -20.51
N THR A 420 8.76 11.98 -19.72
CA THR A 420 8.48 11.89 -18.30
C THR A 420 6.97 12.08 -18.08
N PRO A 421 6.43 11.85 -16.89
CA PRO A 421 5.01 12.10 -16.62
C PRO A 421 4.59 13.59 -16.57
N GLY A 422 5.35 14.51 -17.15
CA GLY A 422 4.97 15.93 -17.17
C GLY A 422 5.39 16.61 -18.47
N ASP A 423 4.92 17.83 -18.70
CA ASP A 423 5.07 18.58 -19.96
C ASP A 423 6.51 18.59 -20.50
N ASP A 424 6.74 17.83 -21.57
CA ASP A 424 8.03 17.62 -22.19
C ASP A 424 8.17 18.32 -23.55
N VAL A 425 9.42 18.51 -23.95
CA VAL A 425 9.76 18.91 -25.32
C VAL A 425 10.65 17.84 -25.92
N ILE A 426 10.08 17.04 -26.81
CA ILE A 426 10.70 15.85 -27.38
C ILE A 426 11.02 16.10 -28.85
N TYR A 427 12.28 15.84 -29.20
CA TYR A 427 12.74 15.85 -30.59
C TYR A 427 13.29 14.47 -30.90
N GLY A 428 12.73 13.84 -31.93
CA GLY A 428 13.34 12.66 -32.54
C GLY A 428 14.55 13.03 -33.39
N THR A 429 14.91 12.09 -34.25
CA THR A 429 16.18 11.99 -34.94
C THR A 429 15.98 12.06 -36.45
N ASP A 430 17.02 11.68 -37.20
CA ASP A 430 16.96 11.64 -38.66
C ASP A 430 16.47 10.26 -39.20
N GLY A 431 16.08 9.33 -38.31
CA GLY A 431 15.55 8.03 -38.73
C GLY A 431 14.44 7.56 -37.82
N ASP A 432 13.75 6.49 -38.24
CA ASP A 432 12.52 5.98 -37.63
C ASP A 432 12.59 5.88 -36.09
N ASP A 433 11.76 6.65 -35.41
CA ASP A 433 11.72 6.73 -33.95
C ASP A 433 10.42 6.16 -33.37
N LEU A 434 10.51 5.67 -32.13
CA LEU A 434 9.38 5.26 -31.32
C LEU A 434 9.34 6.19 -30.12
N ILE A 435 8.40 7.11 -30.14
CA ILE A 435 8.31 8.20 -29.17
C ILE A 435 7.09 7.99 -28.27
N PHE A 436 7.30 8.09 -26.96
CA PHE A 436 6.23 8.13 -25.95
C PHE A 436 6.34 9.43 -25.15
N GLY A 437 5.32 10.28 -25.21
CA GLY A 437 5.19 11.49 -24.38
C GLY A 437 4.91 11.15 -22.92
N LEU A 438 3.95 10.25 -22.69
CA LEU A 438 3.42 9.80 -21.38
C LEU A 438 2.38 10.78 -20.83
N GLU A 439 2.45 11.16 -19.56
CA GLU A 439 1.53 12.15 -18.99
C GLU A 439 2.08 13.56 -19.17
N GLY A 440 1.21 14.57 -19.21
CA GLY A 440 1.60 15.96 -19.39
C GLY A 440 1.20 16.51 -20.77
N ASN A 441 1.31 17.82 -20.94
CA ASN A 441 1.05 18.47 -22.23
C ASN A 441 2.37 18.60 -23.00
N ASP A 442 2.60 17.70 -23.94
CA ASP A 442 3.89 17.56 -24.59
C ASP A 442 3.99 18.33 -25.89
N LEU A 443 5.22 18.74 -26.23
CA LEU A 443 5.58 19.22 -27.56
C LEU A 443 6.51 18.19 -28.21
N ILE A 444 5.97 17.41 -29.13
CA ILE A 444 6.66 16.29 -29.77
C ILE A 444 6.91 16.57 -31.25
N SER A 445 8.15 16.35 -31.69
CA SER A 445 8.56 16.42 -33.09
C SER A 445 9.26 15.12 -33.47
N GLY A 446 8.68 14.35 -34.40
CA GLY A 446 9.22 13.09 -34.94
C GLY A 446 10.58 13.29 -35.60
N GLY A 447 10.65 14.09 -36.66
CA GLY A 447 11.93 14.50 -37.25
C GLY A 447 12.01 14.09 -38.71
N LEU A 448 13.01 13.30 -39.08
CA LEU A 448 13.00 12.65 -40.39
C LEU A 448 12.82 11.15 -40.17
N GLY A 449 12.23 10.46 -41.13
CA GLY A 449 12.02 9.03 -41.06
C GLY A 449 10.57 8.71 -40.73
N ASN A 450 10.24 7.42 -40.69
CA ASN A 450 8.87 6.98 -40.47
C ASN A 450 8.67 6.70 -38.98
N ASP A 451 8.09 7.65 -38.27
CA ASP A 451 8.01 7.66 -36.82
C ASP A 451 6.73 7.01 -36.30
N CYS A 452 6.81 6.47 -35.08
CA CYS A 452 5.70 5.92 -34.33
C CYS A 452 5.57 6.69 -33.01
N ILE A 453 4.57 7.56 -32.92
CA ILE A 453 4.47 8.55 -31.84
C ILE A 453 3.19 8.31 -31.05
N PHE A 454 3.34 8.23 -29.72
CA PHE A 454 2.26 8.20 -28.74
C PHE A 454 2.38 9.46 -27.88
N GLY A 455 1.36 10.32 -27.91
CA GLY A 455 1.26 11.50 -27.04
C GLY A 455 1.14 11.07 -25.59
N GLY A 456 0.02 10.44 -25.27
CA GLY A 456 -0.22 9.84 -23.97
C GLY A 456 -1.40 10.53 -23.30
N SER A 457 -1.26 11.01 -22.07
CA SER A 457 -2.33 11.73 -21.37
C SER A 457 -1.98 13.21 -21.20
N GLY A 458 -2.78 14.10 -21.76
CA GLY A 458 -2.61 15.54 -21.68
C GLY A 458 -2.93 16.19 -23.03
N ASP A 459 -3.02 17.52 -23.08
CA ASP A 459 -3.27 18.26 -24.31
C ASP A 459 -1.95 18.44 -25.09
N ASP A 460 -1.67 17.55 -26.03
CA ASP A 460 -0.38 17.45 -26.71
C ASP A 460 -0.29 18.26 -28.01
N ILE A 461 0.93 18.63 -28.41
CA ILE A 461 1.25 19.17 -29.73
C ILE A 461 2.25 18.25 -30.39
N ILE A 462 1.78 17.46 -31.35
CA ILE A 462 2.58 16.43 -32.02
C ILE A 462 2.75 16.76 -33.49
N SER A 463 3.98 16.59 -33.97
CA SER A 463 4.32 16.73 -35.37
C SER A 463 5.16 15.55 -35.84
N GLY A 464 4.71 14.81 -36.84
CA GLY A 464 5.47 13.76 -37.51
C GLY A 464 6.71 14.33 -38.23
N ASN A 465 6.47 15.34 -39.08
CA ASN A 465 7.44 16.02 -39.95
C ASN A 465 7.66 15.27 -41.27
N ASP A 466 8.90 14.90 -41.63
CA ASP A 466 9.17 14.30 -42.94
C ASP A 466 9.24 12.77 -42.83
N GLY A 467 8.30 12.07 -43.44
CA GLY A 467 8.23 10.60 -43.44
C GLY A 467 6.79 10.12 -43.44
N ASP A 468 6.60 8.81 -43.59
CA ASP A 468 5.28 8.20 -43.43
C ASP A 468 5.09 7.86 -41.94
N ASP A 469 4.45 8.75 -41.19
CA ASP A 469 4.37 8.69 -39.73
C ASP A 469 3.08 8.02 -39.24
N THR A 470 3.16 7.41 -38.05
CA THR A 470 1.98 6.97 -37.30
C THR A 470 1.92 7.69 -35.96
N ILE A 471 0.85 8.48 -35.77
CA ILE A 471 0.64 9.31 -34.59
C ILE A 471 -0.60 8.83 -33.84
N LYS A 472 -0.49 8.67 -32.52
CA LYS A 472 -1.60 8.46 -31.60
C LYS A 472 -1.60 9.58 -30.56
N GLY A 473 -2.63 10.43 -30.56
CA GLY A 473 -2.81 11.48 -29.56
C GLY A 473 -3.08 10.93 -28.16
N ASN A 474 -3.82 9.81 -28.11
CA ASN A 474 -4.30 9.17 -26.89
C ASN A 474 -5.34 10.02 -26.14
N SER A 475 -5.10 10.47 -24.90
CA SER A 475 -6.12 11.15 -24.08
C SER A 475 -5.78 12.62 -23.94
N GLY A 476 -6.66 13.53 -24.36
CA GLY A 476 -6.33 14.97 -24.31
C GLY A 476 -7.15 15.79 -25.27
N ASN A 477 -6.82 17.06 -25.44
CA ASN A 477 -7.25 17.85 -26.60
C ASN A 477 -6.01 18.22 -27.40
N ASP A 478 -5.72 17.42 -28.41
CA ASP A 478 -4.41 17.41 -29.04
C ASP A 478 -4.37 18.25 -30.32
N ILE A 479 -3.18 18.67 -30.70
CA ILE A 479 -2.87 19.23 -32.01
C ILE A 479 -1.91 18.27 -32.71
N LEU A 480 -2.43 17.52 -33.67
CA LEU A 480 -1.71 16.46 -34.37
C LEU A 480 -1.42 16.87 -35.82
N LYS A 481 -0.16 16.81 -36.22
CA LYS A 481 0.27 17.17 -37.57
C LYS A 481 1.12 16.07 -38.18
N GLY A 482 0.71 15.52 -39.31
CA GLY A 482 1.53 14.58 -40.07
C GLY A 482 2.70 15.31 -40.74
N GLN A 483 2.37 16.33 -41.52
CA GLN A 483 3.26 17.13 -42.36
C GLN A 483 3.57 16.50 -43.72
N SER A 484 4.79 16.03 -43.99
CA SER A 484 5.19 15.57 -45.33
C SER A 484 5.28 14.05 -45.34
N GLY A 485 4.44 13.38 -46.10
CA GLY A 485 4.46 11.93 -46.23
C GLY A 485 3.05 11.37 -46.21
N ILE A 486 2.90 10.05 -46.21
CA ILE A 486 1.59 9.41 -46.10
C ILE A 486 1.39 8.99 -44.64
N ASP A 487 0.62 9.78 -43.90
CA ASP A 487 0.51 9.65 -42.46
C ASP A 487 -0.74 8.88 -42.01
N ILE A 488 -0.61 8.25 -40.83
CA ILE A 488 -1.71 7.61 -40.11
C ILE A 488 -1.86 8.29 -38.76
N ILE A 489 -2.98 8.99 -38.54
CA ILE A 489 -3.21 9.74 -37.30
C ILE A 489 -4.44 9.19 -36.59
N HIS A 490 -4.27 8.77 -35.34
CA HIS A 490 -5.34 8.41 -34.42
C HIS A 490 -5.45 9.51 -33.37
N ALA A 491 -6.53 10.28 -33.39
CA ALA A 491 -6.74 11.33 -32.41
C ALA A 491 -7.02 10.76 -31.02
N ASN A 492 -7.79 9.66 -30.97
CA ASN A 492 -8.29 9.04 -29.77
C ASN A 492 -9.19 9.99 -28.95
N SER A 493 -9.17 9.92 -27.62
CA SER A 493 -10.20 10.57 -26.81
C SER A 493 -9.89 12.03 -26.60
N GLY A 494 -10.75 12.91 -27.10
CA GLY A 494 -10.44 14.33 -27.02
C GLY A 494 -11.37 15.27 -27.74
N SER A 495 -10.93 16.52 -27.88
CA SER A 495 -11.45 17.47 -28.86
C SER A 495 -10.27 18.00 -29.65
N ASP A 496 -9.90 17.27 -30.69
CA ASP A 496 -8.57 17.35 -31.27
C ASP A 496 -8.55 18.21 -32.54
N VAL A 497 -7.37 18.69 -32.90
CA VAL A 497 -7.11 19.37 -34.18
C VAL A 497 -6.08 18.57 -34.95
N ILE A 498 -6.51 17.97 -36.06
CA ILE A 498 -5.70 17.10 -36.89
C ILE A 498 -5.46 17.77 -38.25
N ASP A 499 -4.20 17.86 -38.65
CA ASP A 499 -3.76 18.29 -39.98
C ASP A 499 -2.85 17.21 -40.57
N GLY A 500 -3.39 16.39 -41.50
CA GLY A 500 -2.62 15.34 -42.17
C GLY A 500 -1.37 15.92 -42.86
N GLY A 501 -1.59 16.96 -43.64
CA GLY A 501 -0.52 17.76 -44.24
C GLY A 501 -0.48 17.62 -45.76
N ALA A 502 0.70 17.33 -46.30
CA ALA A 502 0.92 17.05 -47.70
C ALA A 502 0.69 15.57 -47.98
N ASP A 503 0.46 15.23 -49.25
CA ASP A 503 0.16 13.87 -49.70
C ASP A 503 -1.19 13.35 -49.15
N SER A 504 -1.31 12.05 -48.81
CA SER A 504 -2.59 11.33 -48.77
C SER A 504 -2.80 10.63 -47.42
N ASP A 505 -3.28 11.38 -46.43
CA ASP A 505 -3.25 10.94 -45.03
C ASP A 505 -4.56 10.27 -44.57
N ARG A 506 -4.43 9.32 -43.64
CA ARG A 506 -5.56 8.66 -42.99
C ARG A 506 -5.67 9.08 -41.54
N CYS A 507 -6.82 9.65 -41.20
CA CYS A 507 -7.05 10.18 -39.86
C CYS A 507 -8.30 9.53 -39.26
N TYR A 508 -8.15 9.00 -38.06
CA TYR A 508 -9.20 8.30 -37.30
C TYR A 508 -9.59 9.16 -36.09
N LEU A 509 -10.88 9.43 -36.00
CA LEU A 509 -11.49 10.28 -34.98
C LEU A 509 -12.36 9.43 -34.05
N ASP A 510 -12.28 9.67 -32.75
CA ASP A 510 -13.15 9.03 -31.76
C ASP A 510 -14.15 10.02 -31.12
N SER A 511 -14.07 11.33 -31.47
CA SER A 511 -14.94 12.38 -30.95
C SER A 511 -15.58 13.23 -32.08
N GLU A 512 -16.87 13.55 -31.93
CA GLU A 512 -17.58 14.45 -32.87
C GLU A 512 -17.09 15.92 -32.80
N LYS A 513 -16.19 16.24 -31.86
CA LYS A 513 -15.66 17.58 -31.65
C LYS A 513 -14.34 17.83 -32.39
N ASP A 514 -13.79 16.80 -33.01
CA ASP A 514 -12.48 16.88 -33.65
C ASP A 514 -12.56 17.70 -34.94
N LEU A 515 -11.53 18.52 -35.16
CA LEU A 515 -11.35 19.31 -36.37
C LEU A 515 -10.33 18.64 -37.27
N LEU A 516 -10.78 18.24 -38.47
CA LEU A 516 -9.95 17.56 -39.45
C LEU A 516 -9.58 18.45 -40.62
N ILE A 517 -8.29 18.46 -40.96
CA ILE A 517 -7.71 19.22 -42.07
C ILE A 517 -6.77 18.28 -42.86
N ASN A 518 -6.83 18.35 -44.19
CA ASN A 518 -5.93 17.61 -45.09
C ASN A 518 -5.84 16.08 -44.83
N CYS A 519 -6.96 15.41 -44.53
CA CYS A 519 -7.03 13.94 -44.48
C CYS A 519 -8.10 13.41 -45.45
N GLU A 520 -7.94 12.18 -45.93
CA GLU A 520 -8.79 11.55 -46.96
C GLU A 520 -10.03 10.79 -46.44
#